data_AF-A0A836QU02-F1
#
_entry.id   AF-A0A836QU02-F1
#
_cell.length_a   1.000
_cell.length_b   1.000
_cell.length_c   1.000
_cell.angle_alpha   90.00
_cell.angle_beta   90.00
_cell.angle_gamma   90.00
#
_symmetry.space_group_name_H-M   'P 1'
#
loop_
_entity.id
_entity.type
_entity.pdbx_description
1 polymer ?
#
loop_
_entity_poly.entity_id
_entity_poly.type
_entity_poly.pdbx_seq_one_letter_code
_entity_poly.pdbx_strand_id
1 'polypeptide(L)'
;MIFNKSSALVFRYFNVNQVIMINEYTKSDCSEILHVVNDAAARYKNAIPDDCWKEPYMSERELLDEFRDRVRMFGYIHDNKLIAVMGFQEIMD
;
A
#
# COMPACT_ATOMS: atom_id res chain seq x y z
N MET A 1 13.44 -4.99 -5.49
CA MET A 1 13.37 -4.16 -4.26
C MET A 1 14.41 -4.70 -3.29
N ILE A 2 15.39 -3.89 -2.87
CA ILE A 2 16.41 -4.31 -1.90
C ILE A 2 15.95 -3.80 -0.53
N PHE A 3 15.63 -4.70 0.40
CA PHE A 3 15.16 -4.37 1.74
C PHE A 3 16.35 -4.40 2.71
N ASN A 4 16.71 -3.27 3.31
CA ASN A 4 17.75 -3.23 4.35
C ASN A 4 17.16 -2.79 5.70
N LYS A 5 17.36 -3.63 6.72
CA LYS A 5 16.94 -3.46 8.13
C LYS A 5 17.87 -2.44 8.82
N SER A 6 17.53 -1.16 8.78
CA SER A 6 17.99 -0.21 9.82
C SER A 6 17.17 1.08 9.81
N SER A 7 16.39 1.25 10.88
CA SER A 7 16.16 2.48 11.64
C SER A 7 16.02 3.79 10.85
N ALA A 8 14.79 4.34 10.83
CA ALA A 8 14.38 5.57 10.12
C ALA A 8 14.57 5.49 8.60
N LEU A 9 13.83 4.55 7.98
CA LEU A 9 13.99 4.21 6.58
C LEU A 9 13.20 5.18 5.68
N VAL A 10 13.79 6.33 5.37
CA VAL A 10 13.41 7.07 4.16
C VAL A 10 13.90 6.22 2.98
N PHE A 11 12.99 5.50 2.33
CA PHE A 11 13.31 4.68 1.16
C PHE A 11 13.61 5.57 -0.04
N ARG A 12 14.85 6.05 -0.14
CA ARG A 12 15.33 6.76 -1.34
C ARG A 12 15.76 5.75 -2.39
N TYR A 13 14.93 5.54 -3.40
CA TYR A 13 15.33 4.83 -4.61
C TYR A 13 16.08 5.80 -5.52
N PHE A 14 17.37 5.60 -5.75
CA PHE A 14 18.17 6.40 -6.67
C PHE A 14 17.95 5.90 -8.11
N ASN A 15 16.97 6.47 -8.82
CA ASN A 15 17.01 6.54 -10.27
C ASN A 15 17.64 7.89 -10.64
N VAL A 16 18.56 7.92 -11.61
CA VAL A 16 19.57 8.99 -11.81
C VAL A 16 18.97 10.39 -12.05
N ASN A 17 17.64 10.54 -12.16
CA ASN A 17 16.96 11.84 -12.33
C ASN A 17 15.62 12.01 -11.57
N GLN A 18 15.22 11.13 -10.65
CA GLN A 18 13.95 11.25 -9.91
C GLN A 18 14.08 10.74 -8.47
N VAL A 19 13.79 11.59 -7.48
CA VAL A 19 13.67 11.16 -6.08
C VAL A 19 12.30 10.53 -5.90
N ILE A 20 12.25 9.20 -5.81
CA ILE A 20 11.02 8.46 -5.49
C ILE A 20 10.78 8.58 -3.99
N MET A 21 9.62 9.12 -3.59
CA MET A 21 9.21 9.21 -2.18
C MET A 21 8.30 8.03 -1.82
N ILE A 22 8.85 7.07 -1.09
CA ILE A 22 8.06 5.98 -0.49
C ILE A 22 8.06 6.18 1.02
N ASN A 23 6.87 6.31 1.59
CA ASN A 23 6.66 6.51 3.02
C ASN A 23 5.92 5.32 3.63
N GLU A 24 6.18 5.04 4.89
CA GLU A 24 5.36 4.12 5.68
C GLU A 24 4.06 4.81 6.08
N TYR A 25 2.96 4.08 5.94
CA TYR A 25 1.62 4.50 6.31
C TYR A 25 1.14 3.70 7.51
N THR A 26 0.31 4.32 8.32
CA THR A 26 -0.21 3.72 9.55
C THR A 26 -1.73 3.63 9.53
N LYS A 27 -2.29 3.05 10.59
CA LYS A 27 -3.73 3.01 10.81
C LYS A 27 -4.43 4.39 10.82
N SER A 28 -3.71 5.49 11.11
CA SER A 28 -4.32 6.83 11.02
C SER A 28 -4.61 7.25 9.58
N ASP A 29 -3.95 6.61 8.63
CA ASP A 29 -3.95 6.99 7.22
C ASP A 29 -4.88 6.06 6.39
N CYS A 30 -5.75 5.29 7.06
CA CYS A 30 -6.63 4.30 6.43
C CYS A 30 -7.45 4.89 5.30
N SER A 31 -7.96 6.11 5.43
CA SER A 31 -8.76 6.75 4.38
C SER A 31 -7.98 6.92 3.07
N GLU A 32 -6.71 7.33 3.15
CA GLU A 32 -5.87 7.52 1.96
C GLU A 32 -5.53 6.19 1.30
N ILE A 33 -5.20 5.18 2.12
CA ILE A 33 -4.91 3.83 1.65
C ILE A 33 -6.12 3.23 0.94
N LEU A 34 -7.29 3.26 1.59
CA LEU A 34 -8.52 2.71 1.06
C LEU A 34 -8.94 3.40 -0.23
N HIS A 35 -8.74 4.72 -0.34
CA HIS A 35 -9.01 5.43 -1.58
C HIS A 35 -8.18 4.88 -2.75
N VAL A 36 -6.87 4.72 -2.56
CA VAL A 36 -5.99 4.21 -3.62
C VAL A 36 -6.27 2.74 -3.94
N VAL A 37 -6.48 1.90 -2.93
CA VAL A 37 -6.77 0.47 -3.12
C VAL A 37 -8.08 0.27 -3.89
N ASN A 38 -9.16 0.95 -3.48
CA ASN A 38 -10.46 0.80 -4.12
C ASN A 38 -10.51 1.44 -5.52
N ASP A 39 -9.88 2.61 -5.72
CA ASP A 39 -9.77 3.23 -7.05
C ASP A 39 -8.94 2.37 -8.01
N ALA A 40 -7.85 1.77 -7.53
CA ALA A 40 -7.07 0.84 -8.32
C ALA A 40 -7.88 -0.41 -8.69
N ALA A 41 -8.56 -1.02 -7.72
CA ALA A 41 -9.36 -2.21 -7.92
C ALA A 41 -10.49 -1.99 -8.95
N ALA A 42 -11.15 -0.84 -8.94
CA ALA A 42 -12.25 -0.53 -9.86
C ALA A 42 -11.88 -0.70 -11.35
N ARG A 43 -10.60 -0.45 -11.71
CA ARG A 43 -10.10 -0.66 -13.07
C ARG A 43 -10.05 -2.14 -13.49
N TYR A 44 -10.04 -3.05 -12.53
CA TYR A 44 -9.95 -4.49 -12.73
C TYR A 44 -11.27 -5.23 -12.49
N LYS A 45 -12.39 -4.54 -12.29
CA LYS A 45 -13.70 -5.16 -11.97
C LYS A 45 -14.11 -6.30 -12.90
N ASN A 46 -13.83 -6.20 -14.19
CA ASN A 46 -14.16 -7.23 -15.18
C ASN A 46 -13.02 -8.22 -15.46
N ALA A 47 -11.86 -8.02 -14.83
CA ALA A 47 -10.68 -8.87 -14.95
C ALA A 47 -10.48 -9.76 -13.70
N ILE A 48 -10.96 -9.30 -12.54
CA ILE A 48 -11.01 -10.07 -11.29
C ILE A 48 -12.23 -11.01 -11.38
N PRO A 49 -12.07 -12.30 -11.06
CA PRO A 49 -13.20 -13.23 -10.97
C PRO A 49 -14.30 -12.72 -10.05
N ASP A 50 -15.57 -12.96 -10.41
CA ASP A 50 -16.74 -12.46 -9.65
C ASP A 50 -16.77 -12.90 -8.18
N ASP A 51 -16.21 -14.07 -7.88
CA ASP A 51 -16.08 -14.60 -6.51
C ASP A 51 -14.96 -13.91 -5.70
N CYS A 52 -14.02 -13.26 -6.39
CA CYS A 52 -12.92 -12.51 -5.81
C CYS A 52 -13.20 -10.99 -5.77
N TRP A 53 -14.22 -10.51 -6.47
CA TRP A 53 -14.61 -9.10 -6.51
C TRP A 53 -15.70 -8.76 -5.49
N LYS A 54 -15.61 -7.59 -4.87
CA LYS A 54 -16.64 -7.04 -3.97
C LYS A 54 -16.63 -5.51 -4.00
N GLU A 55 -17.67 -4.89 -3.45
CA GLU A 55 -17.81 -3.42 -3.40
C GLU A 55 -18.09 -2.94 -1.96
N PRO A 56 -17.23 -2.11 -1.35
CA PRO A 56 -15.90 -1.73 -1.84
C PRO A 56 -14.97 -2.95 -1.92
N TYR A 57 -13.96 -2.90 -2.80
CA TYR A 57 -12.99 -3.99 -2.94
C TYR A 57 -12.26 -4.32 -1.64
N MET A 58 -11.92 -3.31 -0.85
CA MET A 58 -11.39 -3.45 0.51
C MET A 58 -12.13 -2.49 1.45
N SER A 59 -12.64 -3.05 2.55
CA SER A 59 -13.26 -2.28 3.63
C SER A 59 -12.22 -1.81 4.65
N GLU A 60 -12.57 -0.79 5.45
CA GLU A 60 -11.70 -0.31 6.54
C GLU A 60 -11.39 -1.41 7.56
N ARG A 61 -12.38 -2.25 7.89
CA ARG A 61 -12.17 -3.36 8.81
C ARG A 61 -11.11 -4.34 8.30
N GLU A 62 -11.17 -4.69 7.01
CA GLU A 62 -10.20 -5.59 6.41
C GLU A 62 -8.80 -4.97 6.42
N LEU A 63 -8.67 -3.68 6.10
CA LEU A 63 -7.39 -2.99 6.19
C LEU A 63 -6.83 -2.97 7.63
N LEU A 64 -7.69 -2.75 8.64
CA LEU A 64 -7.29 -2.82 10.04
C LEU A 64 -6.89 -4.23 10.48
N ASP A 65 -7.52 -5.25 9.91
CA ASP A 65 -7.16 -6.65 10.13
C ASP A 65 -5.75 -6.93 9.54
N GLU A 66 -5.41 -6.40 8.36
CA GLU A 66 -4.04 -6.49 7.80
C GLU A 66 -2.99 -5.85 8.74
N PHE A 67 -3.28 -4.66 9.26
CA PHE A 67 -2.39 -4.01 10.24
C PHE A 67 -2.21 -4.85 11.52
N ARG A 68 -3.29 -5.48 12.00
CA ARG A 68 -3.23 -6.39 13.16
C ARG A 68 -2.37 -7.61 12.85
N ASP A 69 -2.43 -8.11 11.62
CA ASP A 69 -1.67 -9.26 11.16
C ASP A 69 -0.21 -8.91 10.81
N ARG A 70 0.25 -7.73 11.26
CA ARG A 70 1.62 -7.21 11.13
C ARG A 70 2.03 -6.88 9.69
N VAL A 71 1.05 -6.64 8.82
CA VAL A 71 1.30 -6.05 7.51
C VAL A 71 1.66 -4.58 7.67
N ARG A 72 2.81 -4.20 7.14
CA ARG A 72 3.28 -2.81 7.05
C ARG A 72 2.85 -2.24 5.71
N MET A 73 2.27 -1.05 5.73
CA MET A 73 1.80 -0.38 4.52
C MET A 73 2.81 0.67 4.07
N PHE A 74 3.11 0.70 2.78
CA PHE A 74 4.00 1.67 2.16
C PHE A 74 3.31 2.35 0.99
N GLY A 75 3.43 3.66 0.89
CA GLY A 75 2.81 4.46 -0.15
C GLY A 75 3.85 5.14 -1.03
N TYR A 76 3.61 5.17 -2.35
CA TYR A 76 4.38 5.97 -3.29
C TYR A 76 3.68 7.31 -3.53
N ILE A 77 4.41 8.39 -3.26
CA ILE A 77 3.93 9.77 -3.45
C ILE A 77 4.56 10.36 -4.72
N HIS A 78 3.70 10.91 -5.57
CA HIS A 78 4.08 11.69 -6.75
C HIS A 78 3.25 12.98 -6.76
N ASP A 79 3.90 14.12 -6.98
CA ASP A 79 3.26 15.45 -6.95
C ASP A 79 2.37 15.68 -5.71
N ASN A 80 2.91 15.36 -4.52
CA ASN A 80 2.23 15.45 -3.24
C ASN A 80 0.95 14.61 -3.11
N LYS A 81 0.75 13.62 -4.00
CA LYS A 81 -0.40 12.72 -3.97
C LYS A 81 0.05 11.27 -3.79
N LEU A 82 -0.62 10.54 -2.89
CA LEU A 82 -0.49 9.09 -2.80
C LEU A 82 -1.11 8.45 -4.04
N ILE A 83 -0.30 7.75 -4.85
CA ILE A 83 -0.76 7.15 -6.11
C ILE A 83 -0.62 5.62 -6.16
N ALA A 84 0.11 5.01 -5.21
CA ALA A 84 0.16 3.57 -5.07
C ALA A 84 0.40 3.19 -3.60
N VAL A 85 -0.12 2.03 -3.21
CA VAL A 85 0.10 1.43 -1.88
C VAL A 85 0.56 -0.02 -2.05
N MET A 86 1.45 -0.45 -1.16
CA MET A 86 1.95 -1.82 -1.04
C MET A 86 1.85 -2.27 0.42
N GLY A 87 1.34 -3.47 0.65
CA GLY A 87 1.47 -4.18 1.93
C GLY A 87 2.72 -5.06 1.93
N PHE A 88 3.43 -5.11 3.06
CA PHE A 88 4.58 -5.98 3.29
C PHE A 88 4.43 -6.72 4.62
N GLN A 89 4.49 -8.05 4.57
CA GLN A 89 4.42 -8.91 5.75
C GLN A 89 5.69 -9.78 5.82
N GLU A 90 6.37 -9.78 6.96
CA GLU A 90 7.46 -10.72 7.22
C GLU A 90 6.84 -12.06 7.65
N ILE A 91 7.05 -13.11 6.86
CA ILE A 91 6.63 -14.47 7.21
C ILE A 91 7.78 -15.10 8.02
N MET A 92 7.49 -15.55 9.23
CA MET A 92 8.41 -16.36 10.02
C MET A 92 8.05 -17.83 9.80
N ASP A 93 9.01 -18.60 9.30
CA ASP A 93 8.93 -20.07 9.23
C ASP A 93 8.90 -20.71 10.63
#